data_AF-A0AAP6A3F1-F1
#
_entry.id   AF-A0AAP6A3F1-F1
#
_cell.length_a   1.000
_cell.length_b   1.000
_cell.length_c   1.000
_cell.angle_alpha   90.00
_cell.angle_beta   90.00
_cell.angle_gamma   90.00
#
_symmetry.space_group_name_H-M   'P 1'
#
loop_
_entity.id
_entity.type
_entity.pdbx_description
1 polymer ?
#
loop_
_entity_poly.entity_id
_entity_poly.type
_entity_poly.pdbx_seq_one_letter_code
_entity_poly.pdbx_strand_id
1 'polypeptide(L)'
;MIKKSCAFCGRSFTAESKRVKYCSDKCRKDGARDKQRKLMKQKRADLKKQKSKKDNPNNQPAKKRKKKKNLLKYYQDFKTEILANEAEFGFTSRTIVEGVEVHEPDFEEQVINKIKEQSK
;
A
#
# COMPACT_ATOMS: atom_id res chain seq x y z
N MET A 1 -34.30 -31.24 -39.68
CA MET A 1 -32.91 -30.99 -39.27
C MET A 1 -32.63 -29.50 -39.26
N ILE A 2 -31.91 -28.97 -38.26
CA ILE A 2 -31.69 -27.52 -38.08
C ILE A 2 -30.20 -27.22 -38.27
N LYS A 3 -29.85 -26.34 -39.22
CA LYS A 3 -28.46 -25.88 -39.40
C LYS A 3 -28.10 -24.88 -38.30
N LYS A 4 -26.99 -25.13 -37.59
CA LYS A 4 -26.48 -24.28 -36.50
C LYS A 4 -24.96 -24.22 -36.51
N SER A 5 -24.39 -23.20 -35.89
CA SER A 5 -22.96 -23.10 -35.63
C SER A 5 -22.60 -23.71 -34.27
N CYS A 6 -21.45 -24.39 -34.21
CA CYS A 6 -20.91 -24.97 -32.98
C CYS A 6 -20.41 -23.88 -32.05
N ALA A 7 -20.85 -23.88 -30.79
CA ALA A 7 -20.45 -22.89 -29.80
C ALA A 7 -18.96 -22.95 -29.40
N PHE A 8 -18.25 -24.04 -29.73
CA PHE A 8 -16.83 -24.20 -29.41
C PHE A 8 -15.91 -23.93 -30.61
N CYS A 9 -16.17 -24.57 -31.75
CA CYS A 9 -15.28 -24.48 -32.93
C CYS A 9 -15.84 -23.62 -34.08
N GLY A 10 -17.04 -23.05 -33.94
CA GLY A 10 -17.67 -22.17 -34.94
C GLY A 10 -18.20 -22.84 -36.20
N ARG A 11 -17.92 -24.13 -36.42
CA ARG A 11 -18.34 -24.86 -37.63
C ARG A 11 -19.86 -25.03 -37.72
N SER A 12 -20.40 -24.90 -38.93
CA SER A 12 -21.81 -25.19 -39.22
C SER A 12 -22.06 -26.70 -39.24
N PHE A 13 -23.12 -27.15 -38.57
CA PHE A 13 -23.53 -28.56 -38.51
C PHE A 13 -25.05 -28.69 -38.50
N THR A 14 -25.54 -29.88 -38.85
CA THR A 14 -26.96 -30.22 -38.80
C THR A 14 -27.30 -30.83 -37.45
N ALA A 15 -28.12 -30.14 -36.66
CA ALA A 15 -28.63 -30.61 -35.39
C ALA A 15 -29.98 -31.31 -35.56
N GLU A 16 -30.18 -32.38 -34.79
CA GLU A 16 -31.47 -33.06 -34.65
C GLU A 16 -32.44 -32.25 -33.79
N SER A 17 -31.93 -31.50 -32.80
CA SER A 17 -32.74 -30.71 -31.86
C SER A 17 -32.20 -29.30 -31.68
N LYS A 18 -33.09 -28.36 -31.32
CA LYS A 18 -32.73 -26.97 -30.98
C LYS A 18 -31.77 -26.89 -29.78
N ARG A 19 -31.72 -27.90 -28.91
CA ARG A 19 -30.88 -27.94 -27.70
C ARG A 19 -29.41 -28.28 -27.97
N VAL A 20 -29.08 -28.84 -29.13
CA VAL A 20 -27.71 -29.23 -29.46
C VAL A 20 -26.86 -27.99 -29.74
N LYS A 21 -25.77 -27.82 -28.98
CA LYS A 21 -24.89 -26.64 -29.02
C LYS A 21 -23.56 -26.87 -29.73
N TYR A 22 -23.16 -28.13 -29.89
CA TYR A 22 -21.86 -28.52 -30.38
C TYR A 22 -21.99 -29.49 -31.55
N CYS A 23 -21.07 -29.39 -32.52
CA CYS A 23 -21.07 -30.27 -33.69
C CYS A 23 -20.62 -31.70 -33.41
N SER A 24 -19.96 -31.94 -32.26
CA SER A 24 -19.47 -33.27 -31.89
C SER A 24 -19.26 -33.41 -30.38
N ASP A 25 -19.15 -34.65 -29.92
CA ASP A 25 -18.82 -34.96 -28.53
C ASP A 25 -17.47 -34.40 -28.09
N LYS A 26 -16.50 -34.36 -29.00
CA LYS A 26 -15.20 -33.72 -28.74
C LYS A 26 -15.38 -32.24 -28.41
N CYS A 27 -16.11 -31.50 -29.24
CA CYS A 27 -16.39 -30.08 -29.00
C CYS A 27 -17.20 -29.85 -27.71
N ARG A 28 -18.08 -30.78 -27.34
CA ARG A 28 -18.81 -30.74 -26.07
C ARG A 28 -17.87 -30.89 -24.87
N LYS A 29 -16.97 -31.88 -24.91
CA LYS A 29 -15.97 -32.12 -23.84
C LYS A 29 -14.98 -30.96 -23.72
N ASP A 30 -14.48 -30.46 -24.85
CA ASP A 30 -13.53 -29.35 -24.86
C ASP A 30 -14.18 -28.03 -24.41
N GLY A 31 -15.42 -27.77 -24.84
CA GLY A 31 -16.20 -26.62 -24.36
C GLY A 31 -16.46 -26.67 -22.85
N ALA A 32 -16.77 -27.86 -22.30
CA ALA A 32 -16.92 -28.03 -20.85
C ALA A 32 -15.59 -27.79 -20.10
N ARG A 33 -14.47 -28.29 -20.64
CA ARG A 33 -13.13 -28.09 -20.07
C ARG A 33 -12.72 -26.62 -20.07
N ASP A 34 -12.96 -25.89 -21.16
CA ASP A 34 -12.66 -24.45 -21.26
C ASP A 34 -13.50 -23.63 -20.27
N LYS A 35 -14.81 -23.93 -20.18
CA LYS A 35 -15.70 -23.30 -19.19
C LYS A 35 -15.21 -23.53 -17.77
N GLN A 36 -14.83 -24.76 -17.43
CA GLN A 36 -14.29 -25.09 -16.11
C GLN A 36 -12.98 -24.33 -15.84
N ARG A 37 -12.08 -24.26 -16.81
CA ARG A 37 -10.81 -23.52 -16.69
C ARG A 37 -11.06 -22.03 -16.42
N LYS A 38 -11.98 -21.40 -17.14
CA LYS A 38 -12.38 -19.99 -16.92
C LYS A 38 -12.94 -19.76 -15.53
N LEU A 39 -13.85 -20.63 -15.08
CA LEU A 39 -14.45 -20.56 -13.75
C LEU A 39 -13.40 -20.71 -12.63
N MET A 40 -12.46 -21.66 -12.78
CA MET A 40 -11.39 -21.84 -11.80
C MET A 40 -10.40 -20.66 -11.79
N LYS A 41 -10.12 -20.04 -12.94
CA LYS A 41 -9.30 -18.82 -13.04
C LYS A 41 -9.95 -17.66 -12.27
N GLN A 42 -11.26 -17.47 -12.42
CA GLN A 42 -12.02 -16.45 -11.69
C GLN A 42 -11.99 -16.72 -10.18
N LYS A 43 -12.34 -17.94 -9.75
CA LYS A 43 -12.29 -18.33 -8.32
C LYS A 43 -10.92 -18.08 -7.70
N ARG A 44 -9.83 -18.42 -8.39
CA ARG A 44 -8.45 -18.16 -7.92
C ARG A 44 -8.16 -16.67 -7.80
N ALA A 45 -8.61 -15.85 -8.75
CA ALA A 45 -8.45 -14.40 -8.69
C ALA A 45 -9.22 -13.80 -7.50
N ASP A 46 -10.44 -14.27 -7.24
CA ASP A 46 -11.26 -13.80 -6.12
C ASP A 46 -10.66 -14.21 -4.77
N LEU A 47 -10.18 -15.45 -4.65
CA LEU A 47 -9.44 -15.91 -3.46
C LEU A 47 -8.17 -15.09 -3.23
N LYS A 48 -7.43 -14.70 -4.29
CA LYS A 48 -6.25 -13.84 -4.16
C LYS A 48 -6.63 -12.44 -3.67
N LYS A 49 -7.71 -11.85 -4.20
CA LYS A 49 -8.24 -10.55 -3.73
C LYS A 49 -8.71 -10.60 -2.27
N GLN A 50 -9.28 -11.72 -1.84
CA GLN A 50 -9.67 -11.92 -0.44
C GLN A 50 -8.45 -12.08 0.47
N LYS A 51 -7.41 -12.80 0.04
CA LYS A 51 -6.15 -12.98 0.80
C LYS A 51 -5.33 -11.69 0.89
N SER A 52 -5.27 -10.88 -0.16
CA SER A 52 -4.53 -9.61 -0.15
C SER A 52 -5.13 -8.55 0.78
N LYS A 53 -6.35 -8.75 1.29
CA LYS A 53 -6.97 -7.88 2.30
C LYS A 53 -6.56 -8.22 3.73
N LYS A 54 -5.91 -9.36 3.97
CA LYS A 54 -5.37 -9.70 5.28
C LYS A 54 -3.93 -9.21 5.31
N ASP A 55 -3.73 -7.96 5.69
CA ASP A 55 -2.40 -7.42 5.96
C ASP A 55 -1.73 -8.29 7.03
N ASN A 56 -0.51 -8.75 6.77
CA ASN A 56 0.28 -9.44 7.77
C ASN A 56 0.60 -8.42 8.88
N PRO A 57 0.21 -8.66 10.15
CA PRO A 57 0.52 -7.76 11.26
C PRO A 57 2.04 -7.53 11.42
N ASN A 58 2.86 -8.47 10.95
CA ASN A 58 4.31 -8.41 11.00
C ASN A 58 4.94 -7.71 9.76
N ASN A 59 4.12 -7.31 8.79
CA ASN A 59 4.53 -6.47 7.66
C ASN A 59 3.95 -5.06 7.80
N GLN A 60 3.66 -4.63 9.03
CA GLN A 60 3.36 -3.23 9.27
C GLN A 60 4.54 -2.42 8.74
N PRO A 61 4.32 -1.51 7.76
CA PRO A 61 5.40 -0.68 7.27
C PRO A 61 5.89 0.10 8.48
N ALA A 62 7.13 -0.18 8.92
CA ALA A 62 7.76 0.60 9.95
C ALA A 62 7.60 2.06 9.53
N LYS A 63 6.90 2.87 10.35
CA LYS A 63 6.69 4.29 10.07
C LYS A 63 8.08 4.93 10.02
N LYS A 64 8.68 5.01 8.83
CA LYS A 64 9.95 5.70 8.64
C LYS A 64 9.72 7.14 9.10
N ARG A 65 10.44 7.60 10.13
CA ARG A 65 10.39 9.01 10.56
C ARG A 65 10.64 9.86 9.32
N LYS A 66 9.66 10.71 8.96
CA LYS A 66 9.84 11.68 7.88
C LYS A 66 11.05 12.54 8.28
N LYS A 67 12.10 12.59 7.47
CA LYS A 67 13.20 13.55 7.68
C LYS A 67 12.59 14.95 7.61
N LYS A 68 12.58 15.72 8.71
CA LYS A 68 12.14 17.12 8.67
C LYS A 68 13.08 17.85 7.71
N LYS A 69 12.56 18.32 6.57
CA LYS A 69 13.35 19.01 5.53
C LYS A 69 13.87 20.38 6.00
N ASN A 70 13.33 20.92 7.09
CA ASN A 70 13.64 22.25 7.59
C ASN A 70 14.15 22.12 9.04
N LEU A 71 15.47 22.29 9.22
CA LEU A 71 16.13 22.22 10.53
C LEU A 71 15.64 23.32 11.47
N LEU A 72 15.35 24.53 10.95
CA LEU A 72 14.85 25.64 11.76
C LEU A 72 13.52 25.28 12.42
N LYS A 73 12.58 24.78 11.61
CA LYS A 73 11.29 24.32 12.15
C LYS A 73 11.46 23.19 13.17
N TYR A 74 12.46 22.31 12.99
CA TYR A 74 12.70 21.24 13.96
C TYR A 74 13.07 21.78 15.34
N TYR A 75 14.00 22.74 15.40
CA TYR A 75 14.45 23.32 16.67
C TYR A 75 13.42 24.27 17.30
N GLN A 76 12.61 24.95 16.48
CA GLN A 76 11.43 25.69 16.97
C GLN A 76 10.42 24.74 17.64
N ASP A 77 10.01 23.67 16.95
CA ASP A 77 9.10 22.68 17.52
C ASP A 77 9.70 22.08 18.82
N PHE A 78 11.00 21.77 18.82
CA PHE A 78 11.71 21.24 19.98
C PHE A 78 11.68 22.21 21.19
N LYS A 79 11.97 23.50 20.99
CA LYS A 79 11.89 24.52 22.04
C LYS A 79 10.47 24.61 22.61
N THR A 80 9.46 24.60 21.74
CA THR A 80 8.05 24.65 22.17
C THR A 80 7.64 23.42 22.98
N GLU A 81 8.11 22.23 22.63
CA GLU A 81 7.83 20.99 23.37
C GLU A 81 8.45 21.00 24.76
N ILE A 82 9.71 21.44 24.89
CA ILE A 82 10.38 21.56 26.19
C ILE A 82 9.65 22.57 27.08
N LEU A 83 9.39 23.77 26.58
CA LEU A 83 8.69 24.81 27.36
C LEU A 83 7.28 24.38 27.79
N ALA A 84 6.55 23.67 26.92
CA ALA A 84 5.23 23.15 27.26
C ALA A 84 5.29 22.11 28.39
N ASN A 85 6.25 21.18 28.33
CA ASN A 85 6.44 20.19 29.40
C ASN A 85 6.87 20.84 30.71
N GLU A 86 7.80 21.80 30.66
CA GLU A 86 8.25 22.53 31.84
C GLU A 86 7.12 23.30 32.51
N ALA A 87 6.22 23.90 31.72
CA ALA A 87 5.01 24.55 32.20
C ALA A 87 4.00 23.53 32.78
N GLU A 88 3.87 22.35 32.19
CA GLU A 88 2.96 21.29 32.66
C GLU A 88 3.40 20.70 34.00
N PHE A 89 4.70 20.42 34.15
CA PHE A 89 5.26 19.80 35.36
C PHE A 89 5.80 20.80 36.39
N GLY A 90 5.81 22.10 36.06
CA GLY A 90 6.25 23.17 36.96
C GLY A 90 7.73 23.12 37.31
N PHE A 91 8.59 22.66 36.39
CA PHE A 91 10.03 22.53 36.60
C PHE A 91 10.79 23.09 35.39
N THR A 92 11.91 23.76 35.64
CA THR A 92 12.83 24.26 34.60
C THR A 92 14.01 23.31 34.40
N SER A 93 14.08 22.72 33.21
CA SER A 93 15.16 21.81 32.82
C SER A 93 16.33 22.57 32.22
N ARG A 94 17.56 22.11 32.50
CA ARG A 94 18.78 22.62 31.85
C ARG A 94 19.07 21.83 30.58
N THR A 95 18.21 21.99 29.58
CA THR A 95 18.36 21.31 28.29
C THR A 95 19.34 22.09 27.41
N ILE A 96 20.42 21.43 26.98
CA ILE A 96 21.50 22.01 26.17
C ILE A 96 21.62 21.23 24.88
N VAL A 97 21.64 21.92 23.74
CA VAL A 97 21.83 21.32 22.41
C VAL A 97 23.02 22.00 21.74
N GLU A 98 24.02 21.22 21.32
CA GLU A 98 25.26 21.74 20.72
C GLU A 98 25.93 22.84 21.59
N GLY A 99 25.78 22.77 22.91
CA GLY A 99 26.30 23.78 23.84
C GLY A 99 25.53 25.12 23.83
N VAL A 100 24.29 25.15 23.34
CA VAL A 100 23.35 26.29 23.45
C VAL A 100 22.20 25.88 24.35
N GLU A 101 21.82 26.74 25.29
CA GLU A 101 20.72 26.48 26.22
C GLU A 101 19.35 26.78 25.56
N VAL A 102 18.37 25.89 25.77
CA VAL A 102 17.04 25.99 25.12
C VAL A 102 16.27 27.25 25.48
N HIS A 103 16.56 27.82 26.66
CA HIS A 103 15.94 29.04 27.18
C HIS A 103 16.48 30.33 26.54
N GLU A 104 17.53 30.26 25.72
CA GLU A 104 18.05 31.44 25.03
C GLU A 104 17.08 31.94 23.95
N PRO A 105 16.96 33.27 23.77
CA PRO A 105 16.05 33.85 22.77
C PRO A 105 16.40 33.40 21.34
N ASP A 106 17.69 33.29 21.02
CA ASP A 106 18.21 32.96 19.68
C ASP A 106 18.67 31.49 19.54
N PHE A 107 18.19 30.61 20.43
CA PHE A 107 18.57 29.19 20.51
C PHE A 107 18.59 28.50 19.15
N GLU A 108 17.53 28.67 18.36
CA GLU A 108 17.34 27.97 17.09
C GLU A 108 18.41 28.35 16.05
N GLU A 109 18.77 29.63 15.98
CA GLU A 109 19.74 30.13 15.01
C GLU A 109 21.17 29.73 15.40
N GLN A 110 21.50 29.82 16.68
CA GLN A 110 22.80 29.43 17.20
C GLN A 110 23.08 27.93 16.97
N VAL A 111 22.10 27.06 17.23
CA VAL A 111 22.23 25.61 17.02
C VAL A 111 22.44 25.30 15.54
N ILE A 112 21.70 25.95 14.63
CA ILE A 112 21.86 25.75 13.18
C ILE A 112 23.24 26.21 12.70
N ASN A 113 23.73 27.33 13.20
CA ASN A 113 25.04 27.86 12.82
C ASN A 113 26.16 26.91 13.27
N LYS A 114 26.10 26.41 14.51
CA LYS A 114 27.05 25.40 15.01
C LYS A 114 27.03 24.10 14.20
N ILE A 115 25.84 23.61 13.82
CA ILE A 115 25.72 22.41 12.97
C ILE A 115 26.35 22.64 11.59
N LYS A 116 26.15 23.82 11.00
CA LYS A 116 26.77 24.18 9.72
C LYS A 116 28.29 24.30 9.83
N GLU A 117 28.80 24.87 10.90
CA GLU A 117 30.24 24.98 11.18
C GLU A 117 30.90 23.61 11.34
N GLN A 118 30.27 22.69 12.09
CA GLN A 118 30.76 21.30 12.23
C GLN A 118 30.70 20.49 10.93
N SER A 119 29.88 20.91 9.96
CA SER A 119 29.74 20.22 8.67
C SER A 119 30.72 20.69 7.59
N LYS A 120 31.53 21.71 7.86
CA LYS A 120 32.62 22.18 7.01
C LYS A 120 33.90 21.41 7.28
#